data_AF-A0A4R6UW36-F1
#
_entry.id   AF-A0A4R6UW36-F1
#
_cell.length_a   1.000
_cell.length_b   1.000
_cell.length_c   1.000
_cell.angle_alpha   90.00
_cell.angle_beta   90.00
_cell.angle_gamma   90.00
#
_symmetry.space_group_name_H-M   'P 1'
#
loop_
_entity.id
_entity.type
_entity.pdbx_description
1 polymer ?
#
loop_
_entity_poly.entity_id
_entity_poly.type
_entity_poly.pdbx_seq_one_letter_code
_entity_poly.pdbx_strand_id
1 'polypeptide(L)'
;MKTSLLVVTAASALFLSACSSVEKKFSGEQIPNISHFSEQTNALLGEFSATALSTEADQIGDLLNAKGAAERQYRDNVRVINGLLAGVRDYSAKLVNIAEMRGSESEKIAAYHALLHEYVPGLTTALKLPEDHFQATLQDVLRQENLRKAIRQAEPIVEAAVTQLHNELNLVEQSADAVVASARQRLQNHFQPLLDSQAPLYAEKTDLLKQYVKVLEQRSAQTQALPGGTRQRIQDLLTVQALLEKDWQHYQQQREALARLTNTVREESARLRYFMHVWARAHQKMATGVYLPAEWFDLNDLPGQLLKRARL
;
A
#
# COMPACT_ATOMS: atom_id res chain seq x y z
N MET A 1 39.21 53.86 -12.93
CA MET A 1 38.34 52.78 -12.41
C MET A 1 39.07 51.44 -12.52
N LYS A 2 39.83 51.06 -11.48
CA LYS A 2 40.56 49.79 -11.37
C LYS A 2 40.76 49.50 -9.88
N THR A 3 39.76 48.98 -9.17
CA THR A 3 39.88 48.58 -7.74
C THR A 3 38.69 47.73 -7.28
N SER A 4 38.35 46.64 -7.97
CA SER A 4 37.27 45.74 -7.48
C SER A 4 37.43 44.25 -7.82
N LEU A 5 38.63 43.76 -8.17
CA LEU A 5 38.82 42.37 -8.61
C LEU A 5 39.69 41.50 -7.67
N LEU A 6 39.90 41.90 -6.41
CA LEU A 6 40.86 41.23 -5.51
C LEU A 6 40.28 40.70 -4.20
N VAL A 7 38.96 40.79 -3.97
CA VAL A 7 38.33 40.37 -2.71
C VAL A 7 37.54 39.05 -2.83
N VAL A 8 37.23 38.57 -4.04
CA VAL A 8 36.43 37.35 -4.24
C VAL A 8 37.28 36.07 -4.19
N THR A 9 38.58 36.14 -4.43
CA THR A 9 39.46 34.95 -4.47
C THR A 9 39.92 34.48 -3.09
N ALA A 10 39.80 35.29 -2.03
CA ALA A 10 40.21 34.91 -0.67
C ALA A 10 39.11 34.17 0.12
N ALA A 11 37.84 34.32 -0.26
CA ALA A 11 36.72 33.65 0.42
C ALA A 11 36.53 32.19 -0.03
N SER A 12 36.97 31.83 -1.24
CA SER A 12 36.88 30.45 -1.74
C SER A 12 37.95 29.50 -1.17
N ALA A 13 39.03 30.04 -0.60
CA ALA A 13 40.10 29.23 0.01
C ALA A 13 39.80 28.81 1.46
N LEU A 14 38.86 29.45 2.15
CA LEU A 14 38.48 29.13 3.53
C LEU A 14 37.35 28.09 3.66
N PHE A 15 36.63 27.81 2.57
CA PHE A 15 35.61 26.73 2.55
C PHE A 15 36.14 25.37 2.10
N LEU A 16 37.33 25.30 1.50
CA LEU A 16 37.93 24.03 1.05
C LEU A 16 38.81 23.35 2.12
N SER A 17 39.12 24.04 3.23
CA SER A 17 39.90 23.48 4.34
C SER A 17 39.05 22.92 5.49
N ALA A 18 37.73 23.08 5.44
CA ALA A 18 36.81 22.59 6.47
C ALA A 18 36.24 21.17 6.19
N CYS A 19 36.41 20.62 4.99
CA CYS A 19 35.91 19.27 4.65
C CYS A 19 36.92 18.15 4.92
N SER A 20 38.21 18.45 5.16
CA SER A 20 39.24 17.41 5.34
C SER A 20 39.39 16.88 6.79
N SER A 21 38.58 17.37 7.74
CA SER A 21 38.70 16.99 9.16
C SER A 21 37.58 16.06 9.67
N VAL A 22 36.56 15.76 8.84
CA VAL A 22 35.48 14.82 9.21
C VAL A 22 35.88 13.37 8.88
N GLU A 23 36.69 13.13 7.85
CA GLU A 23 37.15 11.76 7.49
C GLU A 23 38.00 11.09 8.57
N LYS A 24 38.69 11.85 9.43
CA LYS A 24 39.54 11.29 10.51
C LYS A 24 38.81 11.04 11.83
N LYS A 25 37.55 11.48 11.99
CA LYS A 25 36.77 11.22 13.24
C LYS A 25 35.97 9.92 13.21
N PHE A 26 35.92 9.24 12.07
CA PHE A 26 35.21 7.96 11.91
C PHE A 26 36.12 6.84 11.38
N SER A 27 37.44 6.94 11.63
CA SER A 27 38.41 5.88 11.28
C SER A 27 38.32 4.65 12.20
N GLY A 28 37.27 4.53 13.00
CA GLY A 28 37.01 3.35 13.83
C GLY A 28 36.07 2.41 13.09
N GLU A 29 36.46 1.15 12.97
CA GLU A 29 35.67 0.01 12.46
C GLU A 29 34.37 -0.26 13.23
N GLN A 30 33.86 0.68 14.01
CA GLN A 30 32.60 0.52 14.72
C GLN A 30 31.46 0.51 13.72
N ILE A 31 30.86 -0.67 13.55
CA ILE A 31 29.57 -0.82 12.87
C ILE A 31 28.57 0.08 13.64
N PRO A 32 27.81 0.95 12.96
CA PRO A 32 26.80 1.76 13.60
C PRO A 32 25.82 0.88 14.36
N ASN A 33 25.14 1.42 15.37
CA ASN A 33 24.09 0.67 16.06
C ASN A 33 22.96 0.32 15.07
N ILE A 34 23.00 -0.90 14.53
CA ILE A 34 22.02 -1.36 13.56
C ILE A 34 20.70 -1.77 14.21
N SER A 35 20.58 -1.76 15.54
CA SER A 35 19.32 -2.07 16.24
C SER A 35 18.15 -1.23 15.72
N HIS A 36 18.43 0.04 15.39
CA HIS A 36 17.45 0.97 14.82
C HIS A 36 16.85 0.50 13.49
N PHE A 37 17.57 -0.30 12.70
CA PHE A 37 17.04 -0.85 11.45
C PHE A 37 15.87 -1.80 11.71
N SER A 38 16.01 -2.72 12.67
CA SER A 38 14.94 -3.66 13.05
C SER A 38 13.80 -2.93 13.77
N GLU A 39 14.11 -2.00 14.68
CA GLU A 39 13.09 -1.19 15.38
C GLU A 39 12.23 -0.39 14.42
N GLN A 40 12.84 0.31 13.46
CA GLN A 40 12.10 1.10 12.48
C GLN A 40 11.37 0.22 11.47
N THR A 41 11.95 -0.90 11.07
CA THR A 41 11.23 -1.92 10.26
C THR A 41 9.99 -2.41 11.00
N ASN A 42 10.09 -2.69 12.29
CA ASN A 42 8.96 -3.10 13.13
C ASN A 42 7.92 -2.01 13.30
N ALA A 43 8.32 -0.77 13.56
CA ALA A 43 7.41 0.36 13.71
C ALA A 43 6.62 0.58 12.41
N LEU A 44 7.33 0.65 11.28
CA LEU A 44 6.72 0.86 9.97
C LEU A 44 5.77 -0.30 9.60
N LEU A 45 6.20 -1.55 9.76
CA LEU A 45 5.35 -2.72 9.49
C LEU A 45 4.24 -2.96 10.52
N GLY A 46 4.38 -2.45 11.74
CA GLY A 46 3.37 -2.56 12.78
C GLY A 46 2.15 -1.68 12.50
N GLU A 47 2.36 -0.54 11.86
CA GLU A 47 1.27 0.32 11.37
C GLU A 47 0.52 -0.32 10.20
N PHE A 48 1.20 -1.13 9.38
CA PHE A 48 0.59 -1.99 8.36
C PHE A 48 -0.03 -3.23 8.98
N SER A 49 -1.09 -3.03 9.75
CA SER A 49 -1.88 -4.15 10.21
C SER A 49 -2.94 -4.48 9.16
N ALA A 50 -3.06 -5.76 8.80
CA ALA A 50 -4.13 -6.31 7.96
C ALA A 50 -5.56 -5.96 8.46
N THR A 51 -5.66 -5.36 9.65
CA THR A 51 -6.86 -4.77 10.23
C THR A 51 -7.55 -3.79 9.28
N ALA A 52 -6.81 -2.93 8.57
CA ALA A 52 -7.38 -2.00 7.60
C ALA A 52 -8.15 -2.72 6.47
N LEU A 53 -7.63 -3.87 6.01
CA LEU A 53 -8.28 -4.71 5.02
C LEU A 53 -9.44 -5.53 5.60
N SER A 54 -9.44 -5.81 6.92
CA SER A 54 -10.52 -6.54 7.58
C SER A 54 -11.74 -5.67 7.90
N THR A 55 -11.54 -4.42 8.31
CA THR A 55 -12.63 -3.53 8.74
C THR A 55 -13.59 -3.18 7.60
N GLU A 56 -13.07 -2.96 6.40
CA GLU A 56 -13.92 -2.73 5.22
C GLU A 56 -14.62 -4.02 4.77
N ALA A 57 -13.96 -5.18 4.91
CA ALA A 57 -14.56 -6.47 4.59
C ALA A 57 -15.76 -6.81 5.49
N ASP A 58 -15.73 -6.41 6.76
CA ASP A 58 -16.84 -6.58 7.70
C ASP A 58 -18.07 -5.74 7.28
N GLN A 59 -17.87 -4.52 6.75
CA GLN A 59 -18.97 -3.66 6.28
C GLN A 59 -19.70 -4.22 5.05
N ILE A 60 -19.00 -5.01 4.22
CA ILE A 60 -19.56 -5.64 3.02
C ILE A 60 -19.77 -7.14 3.20
N GLY A 61 -19.72 -7.66 4.43
CA GLY A 61 -19.75 -9.09 4.74
C GLY A 61 -20.90 -9.85 4.06
N ASP A 62 -22.10 -9.26 4.04
CA ASP A 62 -23.29 -9.83 3.40
C ASP A 62 -23.16 -9.95 1.87
N LEU A 63 -22.32 -9.12 1.25
CA LEU A 63 -22.04 -9.14 -0.17
C LEU A 63 -20.86 -10.05 -0.53
N LEU A 64 -20.03 -10.44 0.44
CA LEU A 64 -18.87 -11.31 0.20
C LEU A 64 -19.28 -12.77 0.26
N ASN A 65 -18.97 -13.50 -0.81
CA ASN A 65 -19.11 -14.95 -0.77
C ASN A 65 -17.82 -15.55 -0.21
N ALA A 66 -17.84 -16.01 1.05
CA ALA A 66 -16.67 -16.68 1.64
C ALA A 66 -16.16 -17.87 0.80
N LYS A 67 -17.05 -18.52 0.03
CA LYS A 67 -16.73 -19.61 -0.90
C LYS A 67 -16.60 -19.15 -2.36
N GLY A 68 -16.65 -17.86 -2.64
CA GLY A 68 -16.39 -17.32 -3.97
C GLY A 68 -14.91 -17.48 -4.35
N ALA A 69 -14.66 -17.70 -5.64
CA ALA A 69 -13.30 -17.91 -6.14
C ALA A 69 -12.45 -16.64 -5.99
N ALA A 70 -13.01 -15.47 -6.30
CA ALA A 70 -12.34 -14.18 -6.17
C ALA A 70 -11.97 -13.87 -4.71
N GLU A 71 -12.89 -14.09 -3.77
CA GLU A 71 -12.67 -13.85 -2.34
C GLU A 71 -11.62 -14.80 -1.75
N ARG A 72 -11.58 -16.07 -2.20
CA ARG A 72 -10.51 -17.00 -1.82
C ARG A 72 -9.15 -16.51 -2.32
N GLN A 73 -9.07 -16.20 -3.62
CA GLN A 73 -7.82 -15.72 -4.22
C GLN A 73 -7.31 -14.45 -3.54
N TYR A 74 -8.19 -13.49 -3.25
CA TYR A 74 -7.82 -12.28 -2.51
C TYR A 74 -7.25 -12.60 -1.12
N ARG A 75 -7.91 -13.47 -0.34
CA ARG A 75 -7.40 -13.87 0.98
C ARG A 75 -6.06 -14.61 0.90
N ASP A 76 -5.88 -15.45 -0.12
CA ASP A 76 -4.64 -16.18 -0.32
C ASP A 76 -3.49 -15.22 -0.67
N ASN A 77 -3.72 -14.25 -1.57
CA ASN A 77 -2.76 -13.21 -1.90
C ASN A 77 -2.40 -12.34 -0.68
N VAL A 78 -3.39 -11.94 0.13
CA VAL A 78 -3.15 -11.20 1.38
C VAL A 78 -2.33 -12.03 2.37
N ARG A 79 -2.57 -13.35 2.46
CA ARG A 79 -1.77 -14.24 3.31
C ARG A 79 -0.32 -14.30 2.83
N VAL A 80 -0.09 -14.35 1.52
CA VAL A 80 1.27 -14.33 0.94
C VAL A 80 1.98 -13.02 1.29
N ILE A 81 1.34 -11.86 1.11
CA ILE A 81 1.90 -10.57 1.52
C ILE A 81 2.25 -10.56 3.01
N ASN A 82 1.35 -10.99 3.89
CA ASN A 82 1.63 -11.04 5.32
C ASN A 82 2.83 -11.96 5.65
N GLY A 83 2.97 -13.08 4.95
CA GLY A 83 4.14 -13.95 5.06
C GLY A 83 5.43 -13.25 4.64
N LEU A 84 5.41 -12.49 3.55
CA LEU A 84 6.57 -11.71 3.08
C LEU A 84 6.94 -10.60 4.06
N LEU A 85 5.97 -9.85 4.57
CA LEU A 85 6.23 -8.80 5.58
C LEU A 85 6.79 -9.40 6.87
N ALA A 86 6.31 -10.57 7.29
CA ALA A 86 6.89 -11.31 8.40
C ALA A 86 8.33 -11.75 8.12
N GLY A 87 8.63 -12.19 6.90
CA GLY A 87 9.99 -12.51 6.46
C GLY A 87 10.93 -11.29 6.48
N VAL A 88 10.46 -10.12 6.01
CA VAL A 88 11.22 -8.86 6.08
C VAL A 88 11.54 -8.48 7.53
N ARG A 89 10.57 -8.67 8.43
CA ARG A 89 10.76 -8.45 9.87
C ARG A 89 11.78 -9.42 10.46
N ASP A 90 11.63 -10.72 10.23
CA ASP A 90 12.53 -11.76 10.73
C ASP A 90 13.97 -11.55 10.21
N TYR A 91 14.13 -11.31 8.91
CA TYR A 91 15.42 -10.96 8.31
C TYR A 91 16.06 -9.75 9.00
N SER A 92 15.30 -8.68 9.20
CA SER A 92 15.83 -7.44 9.80
C SER A 92 16.28 -7.67 11.25
N ALA A 93 15.52 -8.45 12.03
CA ALA A 93 15.90 -8.82 13.39
C ALA A 93 17.12 -9.75 13.44
N LYS A 94 17.17 -10.79 12.60
CA LYS A 94 18.31 -11.71 12.51
C LYS A 94 19.57 -10.98 12.06
N LEU A 95 19.47 -10.03 11.13
CA LEU A 95 20.61 -9.21 10.70
C LEU A 95 21.19 -8.38 11.85
N VAL A 96 20.33 -7.77 12.67
CA VAL A 96 20.75 -7.05 13.90
C VAL A 96 21.52 -7.98 14.83
N ASN A 97 20.94 -9.14 15.13
CA ASN A 97 21.58 -10.14 16.01
C ASN A 97 22.95 -10.59 15.47
N ILE A 98 23.08 -10.75 14.16
CA ILE A 98 24.35 -11.16 13.53
C ILE A 98 25.41 -10.06 13.66
N ALA A 99 25.07 -8.79 13.48
CA ALA A 99 26.08 -7.74 13.62
C ALA A 99 26.50 -7.51 15.08
N GLU A 100 25.57 -7.68 16.02
CA GLU A 100 25.81 -7.59 17.47
C GLU A 100 26.46 -8.84 18.06
N MET A 101 26.49 -9.94 17.31
CA MET A 101 27.10 -11.20 17.74
C MET A 101 28.55 -10.97 18.19
N ARG A 102 28.91 -11.56 19.35
CA ARG A 102 30.30 -11.64 19.79
C ARG A 102 31.00 -12.70 18.94
N GLY A 103 31.94 -12.27 18.11
CA GLY A 103 32.68 -13.15 17.22
C GLY A 103 33.58 -12.37 16.27
N SER A 104 34.41 -13.11 15.56
CA SER A 104 35.18 -12.62 14.43
C SER A 104 34.25 -12.19 13.28
N GLU A 105 34.73 -11.30 12.41
CA GLU A 105 33.99 -10.92 11.20
C GLU A 105 33.68 -12.13 10.30
N SER A 106 34.58 -13.11 10.23
CA SER A 106 34.35 -14.35 9.48
C SER A 106 33.16 -15.14 10.01
N GLU A 107 32.97 -15.22 11.33
CA GLU A 107 31.81 -15.90 11.93
C GLU A 107 30.51 -15.15 11.63
N LYS A 108 30.53 -13.80 11.68
CA LYS A 108 29.38 -12.97 11.30
C LYS A 108 29.01 -13.14 9.83
N ILE A 109 29.99 -13.15 8.94
CA ILE A 109 29.78 -13.37 7.50
C ILE A 109 29.19 -14.77 7.25
N ALA A 110 29.70 -15.80 7.92
CA ALA A 110 29.16 -17.15 7.81
C ALA A 110 27.70 -17.24 8.29
N ALA A 111 27.39 -16.59 9.42
CA ALA A 111 26.01 -16.50 9.93
C ALA A 111 25.09 -15.73 8.98
N TYR A 112 25.57 -14.63 8.38
CA TYR A 112 24.82 -13.87 7.38
C TYR A 112 24.60 -14.64 6.09
N HIS A 113 25.60 -15.38 5.61
CA HIS A 113 25.45 -16.27 4.47
C HIS A 113 24.40 -17.36 4.75
N ALA A 114 24.43 -17.99 5.93
CA ALA A 114 23.42 -18.97 6.34
C ALA A 114 22.01 -18.35 6.35
N LEU A 115 21.87 -17.14 6.90
CA LEU A 115 20.62 -16.38 6.86
C LEU A 115 20.11 -16.21 5.43
N LEU A 116 20.94 -15.72 4.50
CA LEU A 116 20.53 -15.53 3.10
C LEU A 116 20.10 -16.85 2.44
N HIS A 117 20.79 -17.95 2.77
CA HIS A 117 20.48 -19.28 2.25
C HIS A 117 19.10 -19.79 2.71
N GLU A 118 18.56 -19.32 3.84
CA GLU A 118 17.18 -19.61 4.27
C GLU A 118 16.14 -18.96 3.34
N TYR A 119 16.42 -17.75 2.82
CA TYR A 119 15.46 -16.96 2.05
C TYR A 119 15.52 -17.18 0.53
N VAL A 120 16.71 -17.49 -0.01
CA VAL A 120 16.95 -17.65 -1.46
C VAL A 120 16.01 -18.66 -2.15
N PRO A 121 15.72 -19.86 -1.59
CA PRO A 121 14.80 -20.80 -2.22
C PRO A 121 13.37 -20.24 -2.41
N GLY A 122 12.89 -19.47 -1.43
CA GLY A 122 11.58 -18.80 -1.52
C GLY A 122 11.55 -17.75 -2.62
N LEU A 123 12.60 -16.93 -2.71
CA LEU A 123 12.73 -15.89 -3.75
C LEU A 123 12.84 -16.48 -5.16
N THR A 124 13.70 -17.48 -5.35
CA THR A 124 13.90 -18.13 -6.65
C THR A 124 12.62 -18.80 -7.15
N THR A 125 11.91 -19.51 -6.26
CA THR A 125 10.61 -20.12 -6.58
C THR A 125 9.58 -19.05 -6.97
N ALA A 126 9.42 -18.00 -6.16
CA ALA A 126 8.42 -16.97 -6.40
C ALA A 126 8.68 -16.15 -7.67
N LEU A 127 9.94 -15.84 -7.96
CA LEU A 127 10.36 -15.07 -9.13
C LEU A 127 10.61 -15.95 -10.37
N LYS A 128 10.42 -17.28 -10.27
CA LYS A 128 10.68 -18.26 -11.34
C LYS A 128 12.10 -18.16 -11.89
N LEU A 129 13.06 -17.94 -11.01
CA LEU A 129 14.49 -17.87 -11.34
C LEU A 129 15.10 -19.29 -11.24
N PRO A 130 16.19 -19.55 -11.98
CA PRO A 130 16.98 -20.77 -11.78
C PRO A 130 17.42 -20.93 -10.32
N GLU A 131 17.49 -22.18 -9.83
CA GLU A 131 17.90 -22.48 -8.44
C GLU A 131 19.31 -21.95 -8.12
N ASP A 132 20.18 -21.88 -9.13
CA ASP A 132 21.55 -21.39 -9.03
C ASP A 132 21.69 -19.87 -9.21
N HIS A 133 20.60 -19.14 -9.46
CA HIS A 133 20.62 -17.73 -9.84
C HIS A 133 21.39 -16.83 -8.86
N PHE A 134 21.28 -17.10 -7.55
CA PHE A 134 21.97 -16.32 -6.50
C PHE A 134 23.26 -16.98 -5.97
N GLN A 135 23.70 -18.10 -6.53
CA GLN A 135 24.85 -18.83 -5.99
C GLN A 135 26.15 -18.02 -6.06
N ALA A 136 26.39 -17.31 -7.17
CA ALA A 136 27.54 -16.42 -7.29
C ALA A 136 27.52 -15.33 -6.20
N THR A 137 26.36 -14.69 -5.98
CA THR A 137 26.16 -13.69 -4.93
C THR A 137 26.46 -14.25 -3.55
N LEU A 138 25.94 -15.43 -3.22
CA LEU A 138 26.20 -16.10 -1.94
C LEU A 138 27.69 -16.43 -1.73
N GLN A 139 28.37 -16.92 -2.77
CA GLN A 139 29.81 -17.17 -2.71
C GLN A 139 30.61 -15.89 -2.53
N ASP A 140 30.21 -14.81 -3.20
CA ASP A 140 30.88 -13.52 -3.06
C ASP A 140 30.66 -12.90 -1.67
N VAL A 141 29.49 -13.13 -1.04
CA VAL A 141 29.21 -12.75 0.36
C VAL A 141 30.22 -13.41 1.31
N LEU A 142 30.49 -14.71 1.16
CA LEU A 142 31.45 -15.43 2.01
C LEU A 142 32.90 -14.95 1.87
N ARG A 143 33.26 -14.38 0.72
CA ARG A 143 34.62 -13.91 0.41
C ARG A 143 34.92 -12.51 0.93
N GLN A 144 33.95 -11.82 1.51
CA GLN A 144 34.14 -10.45 1.97
C GLN A 144 35.00 -10.38 3.24
N GLU A 145 35.68 -9.25 3.42
CA GLU A 145 36.58 -9.04 4.57
C GLU A 145 35.86 -8.68 5.87
N ASN A 146 34.63 -8.16 5.77
CA ASN A 146 33.79 -7.76 6.91
C ASN A 146 32.30 -7.85 6.56
N LEU A 147 31.47 -7.90 7.60
CA LEU A 147 30.02 -8.03 7.48
C LEU A 147 29.41 -6.91 6.63
N ARG A 148 29.90 -5.67 6.73
CA ARG A 148 29.37 -4.56 5.94
C ARG A 148 29.53 -4.80 4.43
N LYS A 149 30.71 -5.23 3.98
CA LYS A 149 30.94 -5.59 2.57
C LYS A 149 30.08 -6.79 2.16
N ALA A 150 29.88 -7.77 3.04
CA ALA A 150 28.97 -8.90 2.82
C ALA A 150 27.52 -8.46 2.62
N ILE A 151 27.00 -7.57 3.48
CA ILE A 151 25.66 -6.98 3.34
C ILE A 151 25.51 -6.27 1.99
N ARG A 152 26.53 -5.49 1.57
CA ARG A 152 26.53 -4.82 0.26
C ARG A 152 26.48 -5.82 -0.89
N GLN A 153 27.25 -6.90 -0.82
CA GLN A 153 27.25 -7.92 -1.87
C GLN A 153 25.90 -8.64 -2.00
N ALA A 154 25.11 -8.68 -0.93
CA ALA A 154 23.78 -9.28 -0.92
C ALA A 154 22.66 -8.39 -1.49
N GLU A 155 22.96 -7.15 -1.93
CA GLU A 155 21.99 -6.22 -2.52
C GLU A 155 21.06 -6.87 -3.58
N PRO A 156 21.55 -7.70 -4.52
CA PRO A 156 20.67 -8.33 -5.52
C PRO A 156 19.57 -9.22 -4.92
N ILE A 157 19.84 -9.87 -3.77
CA ILE A 157 18.85 -10.72 -3.07
C ILE A 157 17.77 -9.84 -2.42
N VAL A 158 18.18 -8.71 -1.84
CA VAL A 158 17.25 -7.74 -1.24
C VAL A 158 16.36 -7.08 -2.30
N GLU A 159 16.94 -6.72 -3.45
CA GLU A 159 16.18 -6.18 -4.59
C GLU A 159 15.17 -7.20 -5.14
N ALA A 160 15.54 -8.48 -5.19
CA ALA A 160 14.64 -9.56 -5.56
C ALA A 160 13.46 -9.69 -4.57
N ALA A 161 13.71 -9.57 -3.26
CA ALA A 161 12.65 -9.59 -2.25
C ALA A 161 11.66 -8.42 -2.42
N VAL A 162 12.16 -7.21 -2.69
CA VAL A 162 11.30 -6.04 -3.00
C VAL A 162 10.48 -6.29 -4.26
N THR A 163 11.10 -6.84 -5.30
CA THR A 163 10.43 -7.15 -6.57
C THR A 163 9.31 -8.17 -6.37
N GLN A 164 9.57 -9.24 -5.60
CA GLN A 164 8.54 -10.23 -5.28
C GLN A 164 7.36 -9.56 -4.58
N LEU A 165 7.61 -8.76 -3.55
CA LEU A 165 6.54 -8.10 -2.81
C LEU A 165 5.72 -7.16 -3.71
N HIS A 166 6.35 -6.42 -4.62
CA HIS A 166 5.62 -5.62 -5.61
C HIS A 166 4.70 -6.45 -6.50
N ASN A 167 5.19 -7.60 -6.97
CA ASN A 167 4.40 -8.50 -7.80
C ASN A 167 3.19 -9.02 -7.02
N GLU A 168 3.38 -9.41 -5.76
CA GLU A 168 2.29 -9.87 -4.89
C GLU A 168 1.28 -8.76 -4.57
N LEU A 169 1.73 -7.51 -4.39
CA LEU A 169 0.82 -6.38 -4.20
C LEU A 169 -0.05 -6.13 -5.44
N ASN A 170 0.52 -6.27 -6.63
CA ASN A 170 -0.27 -6.20 -7.87
C ASN A 170 -1.34 -7.30 -7.92
N LEU A 171 -1.02 -8.51 -7.45
CA LEU A 171 -1.98 -9.62 -7.37
C LEU A 171 -3.08 -9.35 -6.33
N VAL A 172 -2.73 -8.75 -5.18
CA VAL A 172 -3.73 -8.30 -4.18
C VAL A 172 -4.68 -7.27 -4.79
N GLU A 173 -4.17 -6.23 -5.45
CA GLU A 173 -4.99 -5.21 -6.11
C GLU A 173 -5.92 -5.82 -7.18
N GLN A 174 -5.39 -6.67 -8.06
CA GLN A 174 -6.18 -7.35 -9.09
C GLN A 174 -7.28 -8.24 -8.50
N SER A 175 -6.95 -9.01 -7.46
CA SER A 175 -7.93 -9.87 -6.79
C SER A 175 -8.98 -9.07 -6.01
N ALA A 176 -8.62 -7.92 -5.45
CA ALA A 176 -9.60 -7.00 -4.85
C ALA A 176 -10.58 -6.43 -5.89
N ASP A 177 -10.08 -6.02 -7.06
CA ASP A 177 -10.92 -5.57 -8.18
C ASP A 177 -11.88 -6.68 -8.64
N ALA A 178 -11.43 -7.94 -8.68
CA ALA A 178 -12.29 -9.08 -8.99
C ALA A 178 -13.36 -9.33 -7.91
N VAL A 179 -13.01 -9.19 -6.62
CA VAL A 179 -13.97 -9.27 -5.51
C VAL A 179 -15.04 -8.19 -5.64
N VAL A 180 -14.63 -6.93 -5.90
CA VAL A 180 -15.56 -5.81 -6.07
C VAL A 180 -16.46 -5.98 -7.28
N ALA A 181 -15.93 -6.46 -8.41
CA ALA A 181 -16.74 -6.76 -9.60
C ALA A 181 -17.80 -7.84 -9.29
N SER A 182 -17.39 -8.93 -8.62
CA SER A 182 -18.29 -10.01 -8.24
C SER A 182 -19.36 -9.55 -7.22
N ALA A 183 -18.98 -8.75 -6.23
CA ALA A 183 -19.89 -8.22 -5.23
C ALA A 183 -20.88 -7.21 -5.86
N ARG A 184 -20.40 -6.36 -6.78
CA ARG A 184 -21.25 -5.42 -7.53
C ARG A 184 -22.29 -6.14 -8.38
N GLN A 185 -21.93 -7.26 -9.01
CA GLN A 185 -22.90 -8.05 -9.77
C GLN A 185 -23.97 -8.65 -8.85
N ARG A 186 -23.59 -9.18 -7.68
CA ARG A 186 -24.55 -9.68 -6.69
C ARG A 186 -25.46 -8.57 -6.18
N LEU A 187 -24.89 -7.41 -5.88
CA LEU A 187 -25.63 -6.22 -5.46
C LEU A 187 -26.64 -5.78 -6.52
N GLN A 188 -26.20 -5.68 -7.78
CA GLN A 188 -27.06 -5.34 -8.92
C GLN A 188 -28.22 -6.32 -9.05
N ASN A 189 -27.95 -7.63 -8.98
CA ASN A 189 -28.99 -8.66 -9.07
C ASN A 189 -29.97 -8.58 -7.90
N HIS A 190 -29.47 -8.34 -6.67
CA HIS A 190 -30.31 -8.24 -5.47
C HIS A 190 -31.25 -7.04 -5.53
N PHE A 191 -30.75 -5.89 -5.99
CA PHE A 191 -31.53 -4.65 -6.09
C PHE A 191 -32.18 -4.43 -7.46
N GLN A 192 -32.09 -5.39 -8.39
CA GLN A 192 -32.68 -5.23 -9.73
C GLN A 192 -34.17 -4.85 -9.69
N PRO A 193 -35.03 -5.46 -8.85
CA PRO A 193 -36.43 -5.05 -8.74
C PRO A 193 -36.61 -3.60 -8.24
N LEU A 194 -35.76 -3.15 -7.31
CA LEU A 194 -35.75 -1.76 -6.85
C LEU A 194 -35.36 -0.82 -8.01
N LEU A 195 -34.33 -1.16 -8.77
CA LEU A 195 -33.85 -0.36 -9.90
C LEU A 195 -34.88 -0.30 -11.03
N ASP A 196 -35.52 -1.42 -11.35
CA ASP A 196 -36.57 -1.50 -12.38
C ASP A 196 -37.83 -0.70 -11.99
N SER A 197 -38.15 -0.63 -10.70
CA SER A 197 -39.31 0.12 -10.19
C SER A 197 -39.07 1.62 -10.07
N GLN A 198 -37.80 2.07 -9.98
CA GLN A 198 -37.47 3.47 -9.73
C GLN A 198 -37.97 4.41 -10.84
N ALA A 199 -37.65 4.12 -12.11
CA ALA A 199 -38.02 4.99 -13.22
C ALA A 199 -39.55 5.10 -13.45
N PRO A 200 -40.32 3.99 -13.47
CA PRO A 200 -41.78 4.04 -13.56
C PRO A 200 -42.42 4.83 -12.42
N LEU A 201 -41.94 4.66 -11.17
CA LEU A 201 -42.49 5.36 -10.01
C LEU A 201 -42.23 6.86 -10.07
N TYR A 202 -41.03 7.29 -10.47
CA TYR A 202 -40.74 8.70 -10.69
C TYR A 202 -41.62 9.29 -11.82
N ALA A 203 -41.84 8.55 -12.90
CA ALA A 203 -42.71 8.97 -13.99
C ALA A 203 -44.17 9.15 -13.53
N GLU A 204 -44.76 8.13 -12.87
CA GLU A 204 -46.13 8.19 -12.35
C GLU A 204 -46.31 9.33 -11.35
N LYS A 205 -45.37 9.47 -10.40
CA LYS A 205 -45.37 10.58 -9.44
C LYS A 205 -45.34 11.93 -10.13
N THR A 206 -44.47 12.10 -11.13
CA THR A 206 -44.34 13.36 -11.88
C THR A 206 -45.63 13.70 -12.62
N ASP A 207 -46.28 12.71 -13.24
CA ASP A 207 -47.53 12.91 -13.97
C ASP A 207 -48.70 13.25 -13.05
N LEU A 208 -48.81 12.58 -11.89
CA LEU A 208 -49.82 12.91 -10.89
C LEU A 208 -49.62 14.29 -10.28
N LEU A 209 -48.37 14.70 -10.04
CA LEU A 209 -48.07 16.06 -9.57
C LEU A 209 -48.46 17.11 -10.62
N LYS A 210 -48.21 16.88 -11.91
CA LYS A 210 -48.67 17.76 -12.99
C LYS A 210 -50.20 17.86 -13.04
N GLN A 211 -50.90 16.74 -12.91
CA GLN A 211 -52.37 16.73 -12.84
C GLN A 211 -52.88 17.51 -11.62
N TYR A 212 -52.24 17.33 -10.46
CA TYR A 212 -52.57 18.04 -9.24
C TYR A 212 -52.37 19.56 -9.39
N VAL A 213 -51.25 20.00 -9.96
CA VAL A 213 -50.98 21.43 -10.24
C VAL A 213 -52.03 21.99 -11.20
N LYS A 214 -52.39 21.29 -12.27
CA LYS A 214 -53.44 21.72 -13.20
C LYS A 214 -54.79 21.93 -12.51
N VAL A 215 -55.17 21.04 -11.58
CA VAL A 215 -56.40 21.21 -10.79
C VAL A 215 -56.31 22.41 -9.84
N LEU A 216 -55.13 22.67 -9.26
CA LEU A 216 -54.92 23.87 -8.43
C LEU A 216 -55.01 25.17 -9.23
N GLU A 217 -54.45 25.21 -10.44
CA GLU A 217 -54.55 26.34 -11.37
C GLU A 217 -56.00 26.56 -11.85
N GLN A 218 -56.76 25.48 -12.06
CA GLN A 218 -58.19 25.58 -12.37
C GLN A 218 -59.01 26.02 -11.16
N ARG A 219 -58.61 25.63 -9.94
CA ARG A 219 -59.25 26.02 -8.68
C ARG A 219 -59.08 27.49 -8.34
N SER A 220 -57.93 28.10 -8.67
CA SER A 220 -57.77 29.55 -8.53
C SER A 220 -58.74 30.32 -9.44
N ALA A 221 -59.28 29.66 -10.47
CA ALA A 221 -60.32 30.20 -11.34
C ALA A 221 -61.76 29.79 -10.96
N GLN A 222 -62.00 28.59 -10.41
CA GLN A 222 -63.34 28.06 -10.11
C GLN A 222 -63.35 27.08 -8.91
N THR A 223 -64.21 27.32 -7.91
CA THR A 223 -64.27 26.65 -6.59
C THR A 223 -64.71 25.17 -6.61
N GLN A 224 -64.03 24.28 -7.35
CA GLN A 224 -64.37 22.84 -7.40
C GLN A 224 -63.53 21.99 -6.43
N ALA A 225 -64.09 20.88 -5.93
CA ALA A 225 -63.37 19.92 -5.09
C ALA A 225 -62.37 19.07 -5.91
N LEU A 226 -61.21 18.75 -5.34
CA LEU A 226 -60.33 17.72 -5.91
C LEU A 226 -61.07 16.37 -5.92
N PRO A 227 -60.93 15.54 -6.98
CA PRO A 227 -61.42 14.17 -6.93
C PRO A 227 -60.77 13.43 -5.76
N GLY A 228 -61.58 12.84 -4.87
CA GLY A 228 -61.07 12.18 -3.66
C GLY A 228 -60.02 11.09 -3.94
N GLY A 229 -60.11 10.42 -5.09
CA GLY A 229 -59.16 9.39 -5.51
C GLY A 229 -57.74 9.90 -5.78
N THR A 230 -57.57 11.13 -6.26
CA THR A 230 -56.25 11.69 -6.60
C THR A 230 -55.41 11.93 -5.34
N ARG A 231 -56.03 12.43 -4.27
CA ARG A 231 -55.33 12.67 -3.00
C ARG A 231 -54.86 11.37 -2.36
N GLN A 232 -55.72 10.35 -2.32
CA GLN A 232 -55.34 9.04 -1.78
C GLN A 232 -54.21 8.42 -2.59
N ARG A 233 -54.29 8.46 -3.93
CA ARG A 233 -53.24 7.92 -4.79
C ARG A 233 -51.88 8.61 -4.59
N ILE A 234 -51.86 9.93 -4.38
CA ILE A 234 -50.63 10.66 -4.04
C ILE A 234 -50.08 10.17 -2.69
N GLN A 235 -50.93 9.99 -1.68
CA GLN A 235 -50.50 9.51 -0.38
C GLN A 235 -49.92 8.08 -0.45
N ASP A 236 -50.56 7.20 -1.22
CA ASP A 236 -50.08 5.83 -1.43
C ASP A 236 -48.70 5.83 -2.11
N LEU A 237 -48.51 6.68 -3.13
CA LEU A 237 -47.20 6.83 -3.79
C LEU A 237 -46.12 7.40 -2.87
N LEU A 238 -46.47 8.34 -1.98
CA LEU A 238 -45.53 8.87 -0.99
C LEU A 238 -45.12 7.78 0.02
N THR A 239 -46.06 6.93 0.44
CA THR A 239 -45.78 5.78 1.32
C THR A 239 -44.85 4.77 0.62
N VAL A 240 -45.15 4.40 -0.63
CA VAL A 240 -44.30 3.50 -1.43
C VAL A 240 -42.90 4.12 -1.62
N GLN A 241 -42.83 5.41 -1.95
CA GLN A 241 -41.55 6.11 -2.09
C GLN A 241 -40.73 6.06 -0.79
N ALA A 242 -41.35 6.31 0.37
CA ALA A 242 -40.66 6.28 1.65
C ALA A 242 -40.10 4.87 1.98
N LEU A 243 -40.82 3.81 1.60
CA LEU A 243 -40.33 2.44 1.76
C LEU A 243 -39.13 2.16 0.85
N LEU A 244 -39.20 2.55 -0.43
CA LEU A 244 -38.12 2.35 -1.40
C LEU A 244 -36.89 3.21 -1.12
N GLU A 245 -37.08 4.39 -0.52
CA GLU A 245 -35.97 5.28 -0.13
C GLU A 245 -35.01 4.59 0.84
N LYS A 246 -35.53 3.78 1.77
CA LYS A 246 -34.69 3.02 2.71
C LYS A 246 -33.83 1.99 1.98
N ASP A 247 -34.41 1.21 1.08
CA ASP A 247 -33.68 0.20 0.31
C ASP A 247 -32.70 0.85 -0.67
N TRP A 248 -33.06 2.01 -1.22
CA TRP A 248 -32.18 2.83 -2.05
C TRP A 248 -30.96 3.33 -1.28
N GLN A 249 -31.16 3.87 -0.08
CA GLN A 249 -30.07 4.28 0.81
C GLN A 249 -29.15 3.10 1.14
N HIS A 250 -29.73 1.93 1.43
CA HIS A 250 -28.95 0.72 1.69
C HIS A 250 -28.11 0.30 0.46
N TYR A 251 -28.70 0.31 -0.73
CA TYR A 251 -27.99 0.07 -1.99
C TYR A 251 -26.83 1.06 -2.20
N GLN A 252 -27.05 2.35 -1.98
CA GLN A 252 -26.01 3.37 -2.12
C GLN A 252 -24.88 3.17 -1.11
N GLN A 253 -25.20 2.92 0.17
CA GLN A 253 -24.21 2.63 1.21
C GLN A 253 -23.33 1.43 0.84
N GLN A 254 -23.93 0.36 0.32
CA GLN A 254 -23.22 -0.83 -0.12
C GLN A 254 -22.33 -0.55 -1.35
N ARG A 255 -22.78 0.27 -2.31
CA ARG A 255 -21.96 0.70 -3.45
C ARG A 255 -20.76 1.52 -3.01
N GLU A 256 -20.96 2.45 -2.09
CA GLU A 256 -19.89 3.28 -1.54
C GLU A 256 -18.88 2.43 -0.77
N ALA A 257 -19.34 1.46 0.03
CA ALA A 257 -18.47 0.51 0.73
C ALA A 257 -17.60 -0.31 -0.24
N LEU A 258 -18.17 -0.80 -1.34
CA LEU A 258 -17.40 -1.49 -2.38
C LEU A 258 -16.35 -0.58 -3.04
N ALA A 259 -16.66 0.71 -3.25
CA ALA A 259 -15.70 1.65 -3.80
C ALA A 259 -14.57 1.96 -2.80
N ARG A 260 -14.90 2.10 -1.50
CA ARG A 260 -13.91 2.27 -0.43
C ARG A 260 -12.93 1.11 -0.38
N LEU A 261 -13.42 -0.15 -0.45
CA LEU A 261 -12.53 -1.32 -0.41
C LEU A 261 -11.40 -1.24 -1.46
N THR A 262 -11.72 -0.98 -2.73
CA THR A 262 -10.71 -0.88 -3.78
C THR A 262 -9.73 0.27 -3.51
N ASN A 263 -10.22 1.43 -3.07
CA ASN A 263 -9.36 2.58 -2.78
C ASN A 263 -8.43 2.28 -1.60
N THR A 264 -8.95 1.72 -0.50
CA THR A 264 -8.16 1.30 0.65
C THR A 264 -7.09 0.29 0.26
N VAL A 265 -7.43 -0.74 -0.54
CA VAL A 265 -6.44 -1.73 -1.00
C VAL A 265 -5.31 -1.07 -1.81
N ARG A 266 -5.64 -0.13 -2.70
CA ARG A 266 -4.65 0.58 -3.52
C ARG A 266 -3.80 1.55 -2.70
N GLU A 267 -4.40 2.28 -1.77
CA GLU A 267 -3.69 3.18 -0.86
C GLU A 267 -2.71 2.41 0.02
N GLU A 268 -3.16 1.33 0.66
CA GLU A 268 -2.30 0.46 1.48
C GLU A 268 -1.20 -0.22 0.65
N SER A 269 -1.52 -0.68 -0.56
CA SER A 269 -0.52 -1.25 -1.47
C SER A 269 0.52 -0.20 -1.90
N ALA A 270 0.10 1.03 -2.22
CA ALA A 270 1.02 2.12 -2.54
C ALA A 270 1.92 2.47 -1.35
N ARG A 271 1.35 2.53 -0.15
CA ARG A 271 2.09 2.80 1.09
C ARG A 271 3.08 1.65 1.38
N LEU A 272 2.71 0.38 1.15
CA LEU A 272 3.62 -0.77 1.31
C LEU A 272 4.76 -0.76 0.28
N ARG A 273 4.48 -0.42 -1.00
CA ARG A 273 5.54 -0.24 -2.01
C ARG A 273 6.53 0.84 -1.58
N TYR A 274 6.01 1.96 -1.08
CA TYR A 274 6.83 3.03 -0.55
C TYR A 274 7.70 2.56 0.62
N PHE A 275 7.11 1.86 1.59
CA PHE A 275 7.83 1.27 2.71
C PHE A 275 8.96 0.34 2.26
N MET A 276 8.70 -0.57 1.32
CA MET A 276 9.71 -1.52 0.85
C MET A 276 10.88 -0.83 0.14
N HIS A 277 10.62 0.29 -0.55
CA HIS A 277 11.67 1.12 -1.09
C HIS A 277 12.50 1.80 -0.01
N VAL A 278 11.87 2.34 1.03
CA VAL A 278 12.57 2.93 2.18
C VAL A 278 13.43 1.85 2.86
N TRP A 279 12.87 0.66 3.10
CA TRP A 279 13.56 -0.46 3.74
C TRP A 279 14.79 -0.92 2.95
N ALA A 280 14.66 -1.13 1.63
CA ALA A 280 15.79 -1.51 0.78
C ALA A 280 16.87 -0.41 0.71
N ARG A 281 16.45 0.86 0.74
CA ARG A 281 17.39 1.99 0.81
C ARG A 281 18.13 2.04 2.15
N ALA A 282 17.42 1.81 3.26
CA ALA A 282 18.04 1.73 4.57
C ALA A 282 19.08 0.59 4.60
N HIS A 283 18.75 -0.56 4.01
CA HIS A 283 19.69 -1.67 3.81
C HIS A 283 20.93 -1.25 3.01
N GLN A 284 20.76 -0.59 1.87
CA GLN A 284 21.86 -0.05 1.06
C GLN A 284 22.71 0.98 1.83
N LYS A 285 22.08 1.93 2.54
CA LYS A 285 22.78 2.96 3.31
C LYS A 285 23.63 2.34 4.42
N MET A 286 23.11 1.33 5.13
CA MET A 286 23.90 0.54 6.09
C MET A 286 25.10 -0.14 5.42
N ALA A 287 24.89 -0.75 4.25
CA ALA A 287 25.97 -1.39 3.46
C ALA A 287 27.06 -0.40 3.02
N THR A 288 26.70 0.85 2.72
CA THR A 288 27.67 1.91 2.36
C THR A 288 28.40 2.53 3.56
N GLY A 289 28.02 2.17 4.79
CA GLY A 289 28.63 2.70 6.00
C GLY A 289 28.09 4.07 6.43
N VAL A 290 26.86 4.43 6.05
CA VAL A 290 26.17 5.57 6.68
C VAL A 290 25.88 5.20 8.13
N TYR A 291 26.23 6.06 9.10
CA TYR A 291 26.17 5.70 10.53
C TYR A 291 24.96 6.26 11.26
N LEU A 292 24.27 7.27 10.71
CA LEU A 292 23.14 7.93 11.35
C LEU A 292 21.83 7.24 10.93
N PRO A 293 21.08 6.62 11.87
CA PRO A 293 19.82 5.95 11.54
C PRO A 293 18.79 6.87 10.90
N ALA A 294 18.77 8.15 11.30
CA ALA A 294 17.92 9.17 10.68
C ALA A 294 18.19 9.34 9.18
N GLU A 295 19.43 9.12 8.73
CA GLU A 295 19.76 9.16 7.31
C GLU A 295 19.33 7.89 6.59
N TRP A 296 19.24 6.72 7.24
CA TRP A 296 18.84 5.47 6.59
C TRP A 296 17.41 5.52 6.05
N PHE A 297 16.52 6.16 6.81
CA PHE A 297 15.09 6.27 6.50
C PHE A 297 14.70 7.69 6.03
N ASP A 298 15.67 8.49 5.58
CA ASP A 298 15.40 9.82 5.06
C ASP A 298 14.52 9.76 3.79
N LEU A 299 13.35 10.40 3.88
CA LEU A 299 12.31 10.41 2.86
C LEU A 299 12.54 11.47 1.77
N ASN A 300 13.41 12.45 2.01
CA ASN A 300 13.61 13.60 1.11
C ASN A 300 14.13 13.18 -0.28
N ASP A 301 14.87 12.08 -0.34
CA ASP A 301 15.48 11.59 -1.58
C ASP A 301 14.62 10.56 -2.34
N LEU A 302 13.48 10.13 -1.79
CA LEU A 302 12.63 9.10 -2.42
C LEU A 302 11.99 9.53 -3.75
N PRO A 303 11.41 10.73 -3.88
CA PRO A 303 10.73 11.13 -5.12
C PRO A 303 11.62 11.05 -6.36
N GLY A 304 12.89 11.50 -6.25
CA GLY A 304 13.84 11.49 -7.36
C GLY A 304 14.25 10.08 -7.81
N GLN A 305 14.21 9.09 -6.92
CA GLN A 305 14.58 7.71 -7.23
C GLN A 305 13.41 6.88 -7.76
N LEU A 306 12.20 7.08 -7.23
CA LEU A 306 10.98 6.49 -7.78
C LEU A 306 10.83 6.86 -9.26
N LEU A 307 11.10 8.12 -9.61
CA LEU A 307 11.11 8.59 -11.00
C LEU A 307 12.20 7.94 -11.87
N LYS A 308 13.34 7.55 -11.31
CA LYS A 308 14.40 6.84 -12.04
C LYS A 308 14.02 5.38 -12.31
N ARG A 309 13.44 4.70 -11.32
CA ARG A 309 13.01 3.30 -11.45
C ARG A 309 11.78 3.13 -12.34
N ALA A 310 10.85 4.09 -12.34
CA ALA A 310 9.69 4.07 -13.23
C ALA A 310 10.02 4.27 -14.73
N ARG A 311 11.28 4.59 -15.07
CA ARG A 311 11.75 4.78 -16.45
C ARG A 311 12.47 3.56 -17.03
N LEU A 312 12.68 2.52 -16.23
CA LEU A 312 13.28 1.24 -16.61
C LEU A 312 12.18 0.19 -16.74
#